data_AF-A0A1I1SBG1-F1
#
_entry.id   AF-A0A1I1SBG1-F1
#
_cell.length_a   1.000
_cell.length_b   1.000
_cell.length_c   1.000
_cell.angle_alpha   90.00
_cell.angle_beta   90.00
_cell.angle_gamma   90.00
#
_symmetry.space_group_name_H-M   'P 1'
#
loop_
_entity.id
_entity.type
_entity.pdbx_description
1 polymer ?
#
loop_
_entity_poly.entity_id
_entity_poly.type
_entity_poly.pdbx_seq_one_letter_code
_entity_poly.pdbx_strand_id
1 'polypeptide(L)' 'MSISTLALLLLGEVLVAIILIGLSIEIWSYGWKKTNAVKYSCILFSLIMGTSSVLGLCVAPAYFFLQLIDKANI' A
#
# COMPACT_ATOMS: atom_id res chain seq x y z
N MET A 1 -19.70 -13.09 0.91
CA MET A 1 -18.90 -12.75 2.12
C MET A 1 -19.74 -11.94 3.09
N SER A 2 -19.49 -11.96 4.41
CA SER A 2 -20.19 -11.04 5.32
C SER A 2 -19.57 -9.64 5.24
N ILE A 3 -20.30 -8.60 5.67
CA ILE A 3 -19.76 -7.23 5.74
C ILE A 3 -18.55 -7.16 6.67
N SER A 4 -18.55 -7.96 7.74
CA SER A 4 -17.42 -8.10 8.66
C SER A 4 -16.16 -8.63 7.96
N THR A 5 -16.29 -9.61 7.06
CA THR A 5 -15.14 -10.14 6.32
C THR A 5 -14.52 -9.09 5.38
N LEU A 6 -15.37 -8.29 4.72
CA LEU A 6 -14.94 -7.17 3.86
C LEU A 6 -14.20 -6.09 4.65
N ALA A 7 -14.72 -5.71 5.82
CA ALA A 7 -14.09 -4.73 6.69
C ALA A 7 -12.74 -5.22 7.24
N LEU A 8 -12.65 -6.51 7.61
CA LEU A 8 -11.39 -7.11 8.05
C LEU A 8 -10.33 -7.10 6.94
N LEU A 9 -10.74 -7.35 5.70
CA LEU A 9 -9.86 -7.37 4.54
C LEU A 9 -9.33 -5.97 4.22
N LEU A 10 -10.21 -4.95 4.27
CA LEU A 10 -9.83 -3.54 4.14
C LEU A 10 -8.83 -3.12 5.23
N LEU A 11 -9.08 -3.51 6.49
CA LEU A 11 -8.17 -3.22 7.61
C LEU A 11 -6.79 -3.85 7.39
N GLY A 12 -6.75 -5.09 6.87
CA GLY A 12 -5.51 -5.77 6.51
C GLY A 12 -4.72 -5.04 5.44
N GLU A 13 -5.37 -4.61 4.35
CA GLU A 13 -4.70 -3.88 3.28
C GLU A 13 -4.16 -2.52 3.73
N VAL A 14 -4.92 -1.78 4.54
CA VAL A 14 -4.45 -0.50 5.10
C VAL A 14 -3.24 -0.72 6.01
N LEU A 15 -3.26 -1.76 6.85
CA LEU A 15 -2.13 -2.08 7.73
C LEU A 15 -0.87 -2.42 6.93
N VAL A 16 -1.00 -3.26 5.90
CA VAL A 16 0.10 -3.63 5.00
C VAL A 16 0.65 -2.39 4.29
N ALA A 17 -0.22 -1.51 3.78
CA ALA A 17 0.20 -0.30 3.09
C ALA A 17 0.99 0.66 4.01
N ILE A 18 0.57 0.84 5.27
CA ILE A 18 1.29 1.68 6.24
C ILE A 18 2.69 1.10 6.53
N ILE A 19 2.79 -0.22 6.72
CA ILE A 19 4.08 -0.89 6.97
C ILE A 19 5.02 -0.70 5.78
N LEU A 20 4.54 -0.94 4.55
CA LEU A 20 5.36 -0.76 3.35
C LEU A 20 5.79 0.69 3.14
N ILE A 21 4.94 1.67 3.44
CA ILE A 21 5.31 3.10 3.38
C ILE A 21 6.46 3.39 4.36
N GLY A 22 6.36 2.91 5.60
CA GLY A 22 7.43 3.06 6.60
C GLY A 22 8.76 2.45 6.12
N LEU A 23 8.70 1.23 5.59
CA LEU A 23 9.85 0.51 5.06
C LEU A 23 10.47 1.23 3.84
N SER A 24 9.62 1.83 3.01
CA SER A 24 10.04 2.63 1.87
C SER A 24 10.85 3.86 2.27
N ILE A 25 10.42 4.56 3.32
CA ILE A 25 11.12 5.74 3.86
C ILE A 25 12.47 5.32 4.45
N GLU A 26 12.52 4.18 5.14
CA GLU A 26 13.75 3.66 5.73
C GLU A 26 14.78 3.29 4.66
N ILE A 27 14.36 2.61 3.59
CA ILE A 27 15.22 2.27 2.44
C ILE A 27 15.74 3.53 1.74
N TRP A 28 14.89 4.55 1.60
CA TRP A 28 15.30 5.84 1.05
C TRP A 28 16.42 6.48 1.90
N SER A 29 16.21 6.52 3.22
CA SER A 29 17.20 7.04 4.18
C SER A 29 18.51 6.25 4.17
N TYR A 30 18.43 4.92 4.05
CA TYR A 30 19.59 4.04 3.94
C TYR A 30 20.39 4.31 2.66
N GLY A 31 19.71 4.40 1.51
CA GLY A 31 20.33 4.64 0.20
C GLY A 31 21.10 5.96 0.13
N TRP A 32 20.68 6.98 0.87
CA TRP A 32 21.34 8.30 0.88
C TRP A 32 22.75 8.27 1.49
N LYS A 33 23.07 7.27 2.32
CA LYS A 33 24.38 7.11 2.98
C LYS A 33 25.38 6.25 2.18
N LYS A 34 25.01 5.77 0.99
CA LYS A 34 25.80 4.82 0.19
C LYS A 34 26.28 5.42 -1.14
N THR A 35 27.08 4.66 -1.88
CA THR A 35 27.63 5.03 -3.20
C THR A 35 26.55 5.27 -4.25
N ASN A 36 26.86 6.06 -5.28
CA ASN A 36 25.88 6.52 -6.29
C ASN A 36 25.05 5.38 -6.92
N ALA A 37 25.67 4.25 -7.26
CA ALA A 37 24.95 3.10 -7.84
C ALA A 37 23.91 2.53 -6.86
N VAL A 38 24.28 2.34 -5.59
CA VAL A 38 23.38 1.82 -4.55
C VAL A 38 22.29 2.83 -4.20
N LYS A 39 22.61 4.13 -4.24
CA LYS A 39 21.67 5.22 -4.02
C LYS A 39 20.53 5.19 -5.04
N TYR A 40 20.83 5.12 -6.34
CA TYR A 40 19.79 5.08 -7.38
C TYR A 40 18.94 3.81 -7.31
N SER A 41 19.54 2.65 -7.03
CA SER A 41 18.78 1.41 -6.84
C SER A 41 17.85 1.49 -5.63
N CYS A 42 18.30 2.01 -4.47
CA CYS A 42 17.44 2.19 -3.29
C CYS A 42 16.32 3.20 -3.53
N ILE A 43 16.60 4.29 -4.23
CA ILE A 43 15.61 5.31 -4.62
C ILE A 43 14.52 4.68 -5.50
N LEU A 44 14.92 3.90 -6.50
CA LEU A 44 13.99 3.24 -7.41
C LEU A 44 13.14 2.20 -6.66
N PHE A 45 13.76 1.39 -5.79
CA PHE A 45 13.05 0.38 -5.01
C PHE A 45 12.06 1.00 -4.00
N SER A 46 12.47 2.08 -3.34
CA SER A 46 11.59 2.86 -2.47
C SER A 46 10.43 3.47 -3.28
N LEU A 47 10.70 4.05 -4.44
CA LEU A 47 9.64 4.63 -5.26
C LEU A 47 8.59 3.58 -5.68
N ILE A 48 9.02 2.38 -6.09
CA ILE A 48 8.12 1.30 -6.47
C ILE A 48 7.27 0.84 -5.26
N MET A 49 7.89 0.61 -4.09
CA MET A 49 7.13 0.18 -2.90
C MET A 49 6.18 1.26 -2.38
N GLY A 50 6.60 2.52 -2.39
CA GLY A 50 5.74 3.63 -2.01
C GLY A 50 4.54 3.76 -2.96
N THR A 51 4.78 3.72 -4.27
CA THR A 51 3.71 3.82 -5.27
C THR A 51 2.74 2.65 -5.22
N SER A 52 3.21 1.41 -5.05
CA SER A 52 2.32 0.25 -4.90
C SER A 52 1.46 0.36 -3.63
N SER A 53 2.00 0.90 -2.55
CA SER A 53 1.26 1.08 -1.29
C SER A 53 0.18 2.14 -1.41
N VAL A 54 0.46 3.26 -2.07
CA VAL A 54 -0.52 4.32 -2.32
C VAL A 54 -1.62 3.81 -3.26
N LEU A 55 -1.27 3.07 -4.32
CA LEU A 55 -2.25 2.45 -5.21
C LEU A 55 -3.15 1.47 -4.46
N GLY A 56 -2.59 0.61 -3.60
CA GLY A 56 -3.37 -0.28 -2.74
C GLY A 56 -4.34 0.46 -1.82
N LEU A 57 -3.88 1.55 -1.20
CA LEU A 57 -4.70 2.44 -0.35
C LEU A 57 -5.84 3.12 -1.11
N CYS A 58 -5.69 3.40 -2.40
CA CYS A 58 -6.75 3.96 -3.23
C CYS A 58 -7.74 2.90 -3.74
N VAL A 59 -7.25 1.72 -4.11
CA VAL A 59 -8.06 0.66 -4.71
C VAL A 59 -8.88 -0.08 -3.65
N ALA A 60 -8.31 -0.35 -2.47
CA ALA A 60 -8.96 -1.11 -1.41
C ALA A 60 -10.31 -0.52 -0.94
N PRO A 61 -10.42 0.80 -0.66
CA PRO A 61 -11.70 1.41 -0.29
C PRO A 61 -12.67 1.43 -1.47
N ALA A 62 -12.18 1.69 -2.69
CA ALA A 62 -13.03 1.72 -3.89
C ALA A 62 -13.69 0.35 -4.13
N TYR A 63 -12.94 -0.74 -3.97
CA TYR A 63 -13.46 -2.09 -4.07
C TYR A 63 -14.48 -2.39 -2.96
N PHE A 64 -14.20 -1.97 -1.73
CA PHE A 64 -15.13 -2.11 -0.61
C PHE A 64 -16.47 -1.40 -0.88
N PHE A 65 -16.45 -0.16 -1.38
CA PHE A 65 -17.67 0.59 -1.70
C PHE A 65 -18.44 0.00 -2.87
N LEU A 66 -17.75 -0.41 -3.94
CA LEU A 66 -18.38 -1.10 -5.08
C LEU A 66 -19.11 -2.36 -4.62
N GLN A 67 -18.48 -3.16 -3.76
CA GLN A 67 -19.04 -4.40 -3.26
C GLN A 67 -20.17 -4.18 -2.24
N LEU A 68 -20.20 -3.03 -1.59
CA LEU A 68 -21.31 -2.60 -0.74
C LEU A 68 -22.54 -2.23 -1.57
N ILE A 69 -22.34 -1.50 -2.67
CA ILE A 69 -23.40 -1.10 -3.61
C ILE A 69 -24.00 -2.33 -4.30
N ASP A 70 -23.15 -3.24 -4.79
CA ASP A 70 -23.58 -4.48 -5.43
C ASP A 70 -24.49 -5.31 -4.51
N LYS A 71 -24.13 -5.39 -3.23
CA LYS A 71 -24.96 -6.05 -2.21
C LYS A 71 -26.21 -5.30 -1.78
N ALA A 72 -26.25 -3.98 -1.94
CA ALA A 72 -27.39 -3.15 -1.53
C ALA A 72 -28.47 -3.04 -2.61
N ASN A 73 -28.12 -3.35 -3.87
CA ASN A 73 -29.02 -3.36 -5.02
C ASN A 73 -29.70 -4.72 -5.26
N ILE A 74 -29.58 -5.65 -4.31
CA ILE A 74 -30.24 -6.97 -4.27
C ILE A 74 -31.10 -7.01 -3.00
#